data_AF-A0A127SMI0-F1
#
_entry.id   AF-A0A127SMI0-F1
#
_cell.length_a   1.000
_cell.length_b   1.000
_cell.length_c   1.000
_cell.angle_alpha   90.00
_cell.angle_beta   90.00
_cell.angle_gamma   90.00
#
_symmetry.space_group_name_H-M   'P 1'
#
loop_
_entity.id
_entity.type
_entity.pdbx_description
1 polymer ?
#
loop_
_entity_poly.entity_id
_entity_poly.type
_entity_poly.pdbx_seq_one_letter_code
_entity_poly.pdbx_strand_id
1 'polypeptide(L)'
;MKERFETFTILIARLSRSVKRIKAEQMADFQLKGPHVSCLYYLSMQDGLTSAELCERADEDKAAISRSLDYLEKNGYIVCEGAEKKRYKAPLRLTEKGRAAASGIAARIDRIVDAASEGLTEQERAVMYRALTRISGNLERFLSGEAGRNCRNTEEMAI
;
A
#
# COMPACT_ATOMS: atom_id res chain seq x y z
N MET A 1 -21.99 -20.95 -5.58
CA MET A 1 -21.87 -19.64 -4.87
C MET A 1 -20.76 -19.67 -3.82
N LYS A 2 -20.70 -20.71 -2.95
CA LYS A 2 -19.59 -20.93 -1.99
C LYS A 2 -18.22 -21.13 -2.67
N GLU A 3 -18.15 -21.89 -3.76
CA GLU A 3 -16.92 -22.11 -4.54
C GLU A 3 -16.29 -20.83 -5.10
N ARG A 4 -17.13 -19.84 -5.50
CA ARG A 4 -16.65 -18.54 -6.01
C ARG A 4 -16.00 -17.72 -4.90
N PHE A 5 -16.57 -17.74 -3.70
CA PHE A 5 -16.02 -17.04 -2.53
C PHE A 5 -14.73 -17.71 -2.05
N GLU A 6 -14.70 -19.04 -2.00
CA GLU A 6 -13.52 -19.82 -1.65
C GLU A 6 -12.37 -19.59 -2.64
N THR A 7 -12.63 -19.70 -3.95
CA THR A 7 -11.63 -19.40 -4.99
C THR A 7 -11.11 -17.98 -4.85
N PHE A 8 -11.99 -17.00 -4.70
CA PHE A 8 -11.62 -15.60 -4.55
C PHE A 8 -10.73 -15.36 -3.32
N THR A 9 -11.17 -15.81 -2.14
CA THR A 9 -10.43 -15.62 -0.88
C THR A 9 -9.08 -16.33 -0.87
N ILE A 10 -9.01 -17.56 -1.39
CA ILE A 10 -7.76 -18.31 -1.49
C ILE A 10 -6.77 -17.61 -2.44
N LEU A 11 -7.23 -17.16 -3.61
CA LEU A 11 -6.37 -16.46 -4.57
C LEU A 11 -5.84 -15.15 -4.00
N ILE A 12 -6.70 -14.34 -3.37
CA ILE A 12 -6.27 -13.10 -2.69
C ILE A 12 -5.26 -13.41 -1.59
N ALA A 13 -5.53 -14.38 -0.72
CA ALA A 13 -4.61 -14.74 0.36
C ALA A 13 -3.26 -15.27 -0.17
N ARG A 14 -3.27 -16.02 -1.28
CA ARG A 14 -2.05 -16.50 -1.94
C ARG A 14 -1.26 -15.35 -2.54
N LEU A 15 -1.91 -14.45 -3.30
CA LEU A 15 -1.28 -13.27 -3.87
C LEU A 15 -0.66 -12.38 -2.79
N SER A 16 -1.43 -12.06 -1.73
CA SER A 16 -0.95 -11.25 -0.62
C SER A 16 0.27 -11.85 0.08
N ARG A 17 0.32 -13.18 0.27
CA ARG A 17 1.50 -13.86 0.83
C ARG A 17 2.70 -13.79 -0.10
N SER A 18 2.51 -14.02 -1.40
CA SER A 18 3.58 -13.90 -2.39
C SER A 18 4.16 -12.48 -2.42
N VAL A 19 3.31 -11.46 -2.46
CA VAL A 19 3.74 -10.04 -2.44
C VAL A 19 4.51 -9.73 -1.15
N LYS A 20 4.02 -10.15 0.02
CA LYS A 20 4.73 -9.95 1.30
C LYS A 20 6.12 -10.60 1.29
N ARG A 21 6.21 -11.84 0.79
CA ARG A 21 7.48 -12.58 0.72
C ARG A 21 8.46 -11.92 -0.25
N ILE A 22 8.00 -11.53 -1.43
CA ILE A 22 8.79 -10.80 -2.43
C ILE A 22 9.28 -9.47 -1.84
N LYS A 23 8.39 -8.70 -1.20
CA LYS A 23 8.76 -7.45 -0.52
C LYS A 23 9.83 -7.67 0.53
N ALA A 24 9.80 -8.78 1.28
CA ALA A 24 10.82 -9.08 2.28
C ALA A 24 12.16 -9.50 1.64
N GLU A 25 12.13 -10.44 0.70
CA GLU A 25 13.34 -11.02 0.09
C GLU A 25 14.05 -10.02 -0.84
N GLN A 26 13.31 -9.37 -1.74
CA GLN A 26 13.87 -8.49 -2.76
C GLN A 26 14.29 -7.12 -2.22
N MET A 27 13.80 -6.74 -1.04
CA MET A 27 14.15 -5.47 -0.39
C MET A 27 15.24 -5.59 0.67
N ALA A 28 15.65 -6.82 1.03
CA ALA A 28 16.77 -7.06 1.94
C ALA A 28 18.07 -6.42 1.42
N ASP A 29 18.23 -6.36 0.09
CA ASP A 29 19.38 -5.77 -0.60
C ASP A 29 19.58 -4.28 -0.28
N PHE A 30 18.51 -3.56 0.08
CA PHE A 30 18.59 -2.14 0.41
C PHE A 30 19.01 -1.88 1.87
N GLN A 31 19.16 -2.92 2.70
CA GLN A 31 19.35 -2.80 4.15
C GLN A 31 18.26 -1.97 4.84
N LEU A 32 17.08 -1.88 4.21
CA LEU A 32 15.91 -1.14 4.67
C LEU A 32 14.79 -2.11 5.01
N LYS A 33 13.96 -1.76 6.01
CA LYS A 33 12.79 -2.55 6.38
C LYS A 33 11.60 -2.21 5.48
N GLY A 34 10.62 -3.11 5.40
CA GLY A 34 9.42 -2.94 4.57
C GLY A 34 8.73 -1.57 4.71
N PRO A 35 8.48 -1.06 5.93
CA PRO A 35 7.93 0.27 6.13
C PRO A 35 8.83 1.42 5.64
N HIS A 36 10.15 1.29 5.74
CA HIS A 36 11.09 2.29 5.22
C HIS A 36 10.97 2.38 3.69
N VAL A 37 10.92 1.23 3.04
CA VAL A 37 10.77 1.10 1.59
C VAL A 37 9.45 1.71 1.14
N SER A 38 8.34 1.40 1.82
CA SER A 38 7.04 2.02 1.54
C SER A 38 7.11 3.56 1.61
N CYS A 39 7.70 4.12 2.66
CA CYS A 39 7.82 5.57 2.80
C CYS A 39 8.62 6.20 1.66
N LEU A 40 9.78 5.64 1.31
CA LEU A 40 10.62 6.17 0.24
C LEU A 40 9.93 6.07 -1.14
N TYR A 41 9.25 4.96 -1.41
CA TYR A 41 8.52 4.76 -2.65
C TYR A 41 7.36 5.76 -2.80
N TYR A 42 6.52 5.95 -1.78
CA TYR A 42 5.43 6.91 -1.90
C TYR A 42 5.90 8.35 -1.95
N LEU A 43 6.97 8.69 -1.23
CA LEU A 43 7.58 10.02 -1.30
C LEU A 43 8.25 10.30 -2.66
N SER A 44 8.68 9.27 -3.42
CA SER A 44 9.18 9.48 -4.78
C SER A 44 8.06 9.65 -5.81
N MET A 45 6.89 9.06 -5.55
CA MET A 45 5.69 9.26 -6.39
C MET A 45 5.04 10.62 -6.14
N GLN A 46 5.04 11.09 -4.90
CA GLN A 46 4.46 12.36 -4.50
C GLN A 46 5.33 13.00 -3.42
N ASP A 47 5.97 14.13 -3.75
CA ASP A 47 6.76 14.88 -2.77
C ASP A 47 5.84 15.59 -1.76
N GLY A 48 6.34 15.84 -0.55
CA GLY A 48 5.63 16.60 0.47
C GLY A 48 4.52 15.87 1.22
N LEU A 49 4.48 14.53 1.17
CA LEU A 49 3.50 13.75 1.95
C LEU A 49 3.71 13.94 3.45
N THR A 50 2.61 13.93 4.20
CA THR A 50 2.62 13.90 5.66
C THR A 50 2.72 12.49 6.21
N SER A 51 3.03 12.36 7.50
CA SER A 51 3.06 11.04 8.17
C SER A 51 1.71 10.33 8.15
N ALA A 52 0.59 11.06 8.26
CA ALA A 52 -0.75 10.49 8.20
C ALA A 52 -1.06 9.90 6.82
N GLU A 53 -0.75 10.66 5.78
CA GLU A 53 -0.90 10.25 4.38
C GLU A 53 -0.04 9.02 4.02
N LEU A 54 1.14 8.90 4.63
CA LEU A 54 1.99 7.72 4.49
C LEU A 54 1.43 6.50 5.23
N CYS A 55 0.79 6.67 6.39
CA CYS A 55 0.11 5.56 7.08
C CYS A 55 -1.00 4.98 6.20
N GLU A 56 -1.84 5.85 5.63
CA GLU A 56 -2.95 5.44 4.78
C GLU A 56 -2.48 4.73 3.51
N ARG A 57 -1.45 5.28 2.83
CA ARG A 57 -0.93 4.68 1.58
C ARG A 57 -0.13 3.40 1.81
N ALA A 58 0.61 3.31 2.91
CA ALA A 58 1.45 2.16 3.17
C ALA A 58 0.70 0.95 3.71
N ASP A 59 -0.54 1.12 4.17
CA ASP A 59 -1.29 0.11 4.92
C ASP A 59 -0.47 -0.42 6.12
N GLU A 60 0.27 0.48 6.76
CA GLU A 60 1.14 0.21 7.90
C GLU A 60 0.61 0.98 9.12
N ASP A 61 0.81 0.42 10.31
CA ASP A 61 0.37 1.08 11.53
C ASP A 61 1.16 2.37 11.82
N LYS A 62 0.52 3.27 12.59
CA LYS A 62 1.07 4.58 12.95
C LYS A 62 2.44 4.50 13.64
N ALA A 63 2.65 3.51 14.50
CA ALA A 63 3.90 3.34 15.23
C ALA A 63 5.01 2.78 14.33
N ALA A 64 4.69 1.93 13.35
CA ALA A 64 5.62 1.49 12.32
C ALA A 64 6.06 2.67 11.44
N ILE A 65 5.14 3.50 10.97
CA ILE A 65 5.47 4.68 10.16
C ILE A 65 6.30 5.69 10.95
N SER A 66 5.92 6.03 12.19
CA SER A 66 6.68 6.98 13.00
C SER A 66 8.13 6.54 13.19
N ARG A 67 8.36 5.27 13.57
CA ARG A 67 9.72 4.72 13.73
C ARG A 67 10.50 4.72 12.42
N SER A 68 9.81 4.48 11.31
CA SER A 68 10.41 4.49 9.97
C SER A 68 10.86 5.89 9.56
N LEU A 69 10.03 6.90 9.77
CA LEU A 69 10.36 8.29 9.47
C LEU A 69 11.52 8.78 10.33
N ASP A 70 11.53 8.46 11.63
CA ASP A 70 12.64 8.80 12.51
C ASP A 70 13.96 8.15 12.05
N TYR A 71 13.93 6.88 11.64
CA TYR A 71 15.09 6.20 11.09
C TYR A 71 15.55 6.86 9.77
N LEU A 72 14.62 7.09 8.84
CA LEU A 72 14.93 7.65 7.52
C LEU A 72 15.53 9.05 7.63
N GLU A 73 15.01 9.89 8.51
CA GLU A 73 15.53 11.25 8.72
C GLU A 73 16.92 11.21 9.37
N LYS A 74 17.09 10.44 10.46
CA LYS A 74 18.40 10.29 11.14
C LYS A 74 19.49 9.76 10.21
N ASN A 75 19.11 8.94 9.23
CA ASN A 75 20.04 8.39 8.23
C ASN A 75 20.11 9.23 6.95
N GLY A 76 19.49 10.40 6.92
CA GLY A 76 19.61 11.38 5.84
C GLY A 76 18.90 11.00 4.55
N TYR A 77 17.88 10.13 4.59
CA TYR A 77 17.05 9.81 3.42
C TYR A 77 15.92 10.81 3.21
N ILE A 78 15.40 11.41 4.28
CA ILE A 78 14.32 12.39 4.22
C ILE A 78 14.66 13.61 5.05
N VAL A 79 13.95 14.70 4.77
CA VAL A 79 13.95 15.93 5.56
C VAL A 79 12.50 16.36 5.84
N CYS A 80 12.27 16.90 7.04
CA CYS A 80 10.99 17.46 7.44
C CYS A 80 11.06 19.00 7.41
N GLU A 81 10.18 19.65 6.66
CA GLU A 81 10.15 21.12 6.55
C GLU A 81 9.36 21.80 7.69
N GLY A 82 9.39 21.26 8.92
CA GLY A 82 8.58 21.73 10.04
C GLY A 82 9.37 21.99 11.33
N ALA A 83 8.94 23.00 12.11
CA ALA A 83 9.40 23.16 13.50
C ALA A 83 9.01 21.94 14.35
N GLU A 84 9.84 21.56 15.34
CA GLU A 84 9.69 20.33 16.15
C GLU A 84 8.24 20.05 16.64
N LYS A 85 7.49 21.08 17.01
CA LYS A 85 6.10 20.97 17.48
C LYS A 85 5.06 20.58 16.42
N LYS A 86 5.37 20.65 15.12
CA LYS A 86 4.43 20.35 14.00
C LYS A 86 4.88 19.22 13.08
N ARG A 87 5.92 18.47 13.46
CA ARG A 87 6.54 17.38 12.68
C ARG A 87 5.54 16.39 12.07
N TYR A 88 4.45 16.07 12.76
CA TYR A 88 3.44 15.10 12.28
C TYR A 88 2.58 15.60 11.10
N LYS A 89 2.42 16.93 10.98
CA LYS A 89 1.66 17.59 9.91
C LYS A 89 2.55 18.25 8.87
N ALA A 90 3.86 18.23 9.09
CA ALA A 90 4.81 18.86 8.20
C ALA A 90 5.04 17.96 6.97
N PRO A 91 5.16 18.55 5.78
CA PRO A 91 5.49 17.82 4.58
C PRO A 91 6.89 17.23 4.70
N LEU A 92 7.03 15.97 4.28
CA LEU A 92 8.28 15.24 4.24
C LEU A 92 8.79 15.23 2.81
N ARG A 93 10.10 15.38 2.64
CA ARG A 93 10.73 15.35 1.32
C ARG A 93 11.90 14.39 1.28
N LEU A 94 12.14 13.80 0.12
CA LEU A 94 13.34 13.01 -0.11
C LEU A 94 14.56 13.92 -0.21
N THR A 95 15.66 13.51 0.44
CA THR A 95 16.99 14.05 0.13
C THR A 95 17.51 13.44 -1.17
N GLU A 96 18.71 13.84 -1.60
CA GLU A 96 19.36 13.19 -2.74
C GLU A 96 19.63 11.69 -2.50
N LYS A 97 20.09 11.35 -1.28
CA LYS A 97 20.24 9.95 -0.85
C LYS A 97 18.89 9.21 -0.86
N GLY A 98 17.84 9.87 -0.40
CA GLY A 98 16.47 9.36 -0.45
C GLY A 98 16.00 9.04 -1.86
N ARG A 99 16.21 9.97 -2.79
CA ARG A 99 15.86 9.82 -4.21
C ARG A 99 16.60 8.66 -4.86
N ALA A 100 17.92 8.55 -4.62
CA ALA A 100 18.71 7.45 -5.15
C ALA A 100 18.20 6.08 -4.65
N ALA A 101 17.92 5.96 -3.35
CA ALA A 101 17.36 4.74 -2.78
C ALA A 101 15.96 4.44 -3.35
N ALA A 102 15.09 5.45 -3.44
CA ALA A 102 13.74 5.30 -3.97
C ALA A 102 13.73 4.89 -5.45
N SER A 103 14.66 5.40 -6.25
CA SER A 103 14.82 5.00 -7.66
C SER A 103 15.20 3.53 -7.79
N GLY A 104 16.15 3.05 -6.99
CA GLY A 104 16.51 1.62 -6.96
C GLY A 104 15.34 0.73 -6.52
N ILE A 105 14.56 1.19 -5.52
CA ILE A 105 13.35 0.51 -5.05
C ILE A 105 12.31 0.44 -6.18
N ALA A 106 12.02 1.56 -6.86
CA ALA A 106 11.05 1.63 -7.95
C ALA A 106 11.42 0.66 -9.08
N ALA A 107 12.68 0.69 -9.54
CA ALA A 107 13.15 -0.23 -10.58
C ALA A 107 13.11 -1.71 -10.17
N ARG A 108 13.13 -2.01 -8.86
CA ARG A 108 12.95 -3.37 -8.35
C ARG A 108 11.46 -3.75 -8.33
N ILE A 109 10.59 -2.83 -7.94
CA ILE A 109 9.13 -3.00 -7.97
C ILE A 109 8.65 -3.21 -9.40
N ASP A 110 9.13 -2.43 -10.37
CA ASP A 110 8.75 -2.57 -11.78
C ASP A 110 9.04 -3.99 -12.29
N ARG A 111 10.25 -4.51 -12.04
CA ARG A 111 10.62 -5.90 -12.39
C ARG A 111 9.73 -6.95 -11.72
N ILE A 112 9.30 -6.71 -10.49
CA ILE A 112 8.39 -7.61 -9.77
C ILE A 112 7.00 -7.58 -10.42
N VAL A 113 6.49 -6.39 -10.75
CA VAL A 113 5.18 -6.20 -11.37
C VAL A 113 5.15 -6.82 -12.76
N ASP A 114 6.21 -6.64 -13.56
CA ASP A 114 6.36 -7.23 -14.88
C ASP A 114 6.35 -8.76 -14.80
N ALA A 115 7.17 -9.34 -13.91
CA ALA A 115 7.21 -10.80 -13.71
C ALA A 115 5.89 -11.36 -13.19
N ALA A 116 5.22 -10.65 -12.28
CA ALA A 116 3.92 -11.07 -11.75
C ALA A 116 2.79 -11.00 -12.79
N SER A 117 2.98 -10.22 -13.86
CA SER A 117 2.01 -9.98 -14.93
C SER A 117 2.39 -10.65 -16.25
N GLU A 118 3.44 -11.48 -16.24
CA GLU A 118 3.90 -12.21 -17.43
C GLU A 118 2.77 -13.04 -18.04
N GLY A 119 2.62 -12.95 -19.36
CA GLY A 119 1.55 -13.63 -20.10
C GLY A 119 0.19 -12.92 -20.09
N LEU A 120 0.02 -11.82 -19.34
CA LEU A 120 -1.16 -10.97 -19.44
C LEU A 120 -0.95 -9.84 -20.46
N THR A 121 -2.01 -9.50 -21.18
CA THR A 121 -2.09 -8.28 -21.99
C THR A 121 -2.41 -7.06 -21.11
N GLU A 122 -2.15 -5.85 -21.63
CA GLU A 122 -2.56 -4.61 -20.95
C GLU A 122 -4.07 -4.55 -20.71
N GLN A 123 -4.86 -5.10 -21.64
CA GLN A 123 -6.31 -5.12 -21.51
C GLN A 123 -6.76 -6.04 -20.37
N GLU A 124 -6.16 -7.23 -20.24
CA GLU A 124 -6.44 -8.15 -19.14
C GLU A 124 -6.03 -7.55 -17.79
N ARG A 125 -4.86 -6.91 -17.72
CA ARG A 125 -4.43 -6.14 -16.54
C ARG A 125 -5.45 -5.07 -16.17
N ALA A 126 -5.87 -4.26 -17.14
CA ALA A 126 -6.85 -3.20 -16.90
C ALA A 126 -8.21 -3.74 -16.42
N VAL A 127 -8.68 -4.87 -16.98
CA VAL A 127 -9.90 -5.55 -16.52
C VAL A 127 -9.74 -6.03 -15.09
N MET A 128 -8.62 -6.69 -14.77
CA MET A 128 -8.32 -7.19 -13.43
C MET A 128 -8.31 -6.06 -12.39
N TYR A 129 -7.56 -4.98 -12.65
CA TYR A 129 -7.50 -3.85 -11.73
C TYR A 129 -8.87 -3.22 -11.50
N ARG A 130 -9.65 -2.99 -12.57
CA ARG A 130 -11.03 -2.47 -12.44
C ARG A 130 -11.91 -3.38 -11.58
N ALA A 131 -11.82 -4.70 -11.76
CA ALA A 131 -12.59 -5.66 -10.99
C ALA A 131 -12.17 -5.65 -9.51
N LEU A 132 -10.87 -5.69 -9.22
CA LEU A 132 -10.33 -5.66 -7.86
C LEU A 132 -10.69 -4.36 -7.12
N THR A 133 -10.55 -3.20 -7.77
CA THR A 133 -10.94 -1.90 -7.19
C THR A 133 -12.43 -1.87 -6.85
N ARG A 134 -13.30 -2.36 -7.75
CA ARG A 134 -14.74 -2.41 -7.50
C ARG A 134 -15.08 -3.35 -6.35
N ILE A 135 -14.41 -4.50 -6.26
CA ILE A 135 -14.61 -5.45 -5.15
C ILE A 135 -14.15 -4.84 -3.83
N SER A 136 -12.98 -4.20 -3.78
CA SER A 136 -12.48 -3.51 -2.56
C SER A 136 -13.49 -2.47 -2.05
N GLY A 137 -13.94 -1.56 -2.93
CA GLY A 137 -14.90 -0.54 -2.54
C GLY A 137 -16.28 -1.10 -2.14
N ASN A 138 -16.67 -2.27 -2.64
CA ASN A 138 -17.88 -2.95 -2.15
C ASN A 138 -17.68 -3.52 -0.74
N LEU A 139 -16.52 -4.12 -0.46
CA LEU A 139 -16.18 -4.68 0.85
C LEU A 139 -16.06 -3.58 1.91
N GLU A 140 -15.41 -2.46 1.60
CA GLU A 140 -15.30 -1.29 2.47
C GLU A 140 -16.69 -0.75 2.84
N ARG A 141 -17.57 -0.53 1.85
CA ARG A 141 -18.96 -0.09 2.12
C ARG A 141 -19.78 -1.08 2.94
N PHE A 142 -19.50 -2.38 2.78
CA PHE A 142 -20.12 -3.43 3.59
C PHE A 142 -19.65 -3.35 5.05
N LEU A 143 -18.36 -3.17 5.27
CA LEU A 143 -17.76 -3.03 6.61
C LEU A 143 -18.16 -1.72 7.30
N SER A 144 -18.29 -0.62 6.57
CA SER A 144 -18.73 0.68 7.08
C SER A 144 -20.24 0.77 7.37
N GLY A 145 -21.00 -0.31 7.14
CA GLY A 145 -22.42 -0.40 7.48
C GLY A 145 -23.38 0.36 6.55
N GLU A 146 -22.90 0.82 5.39
CA GLU A 146 -23.74 1.47 4.36
C GLU A 146 -24.51 0.42 3.54
N ALA A 147 -23.90 -0.74 3.26
CA ALA A 147 -24.59 -1.85 2.59
C ALA A 147 -25.31 -2.79 3.58
N GLY A 148 -24.85 -2.89 4.83
CA GLY A 148 -25.43 -3.75 5.86
C GLY A 148 -26.82 -3.33 6.35
N ARG A 149 -27.23 -2.07 6.09
CA ARG A 149 -28.60 -1.59 6.33
C ARG A 149 -29.59 -2.01 5.25
N ASN A 150 -29.15 -2.13 3.99
CA ASN A 150 -30.02 -2.48 2.87
C ASN A 150 -30.42 -3.96 2.87
N CYS A 151 -29.58 -4.86 3.40
CA CYS A 151 -29.92 -6.29 3.49
C CYS A 151 -30.88 -6.62 4.66
N ARG A 152 -30.83 -5.86 5.78
CA ARG A 152 -31.78 -6.06 6.89
C ARG A 152 -33.21 -5.63 6.51
N ASN A 153 -33.34 -4.56 5.73
CA ASN A 153 -34.65 -4.06 5.30
C ASN A 153 -35.37 -5.00 4.32
N THR A 154 -34.65 -5.86 3.59
CA THR A 154 -35.27 -6.86 2.69
C THR A 154 -35.74 -8.12 3.42
N GLU A 155 -35.24 -8.42 4.61
CA GLU A 155 -35.69 -9.57 5.42
C GLU A 155 -36.87 -9.22 6.34
N GLU A 156 -37.04 -7.94 6.72
CA GLU A 156 -38.20 -7.47 7.52
C GLU A 156 -39.48 -7.19 6.70
N MET A 157 -39.41 -7.16 5.36
CA MET A 157 -40.59 -6.99 4.50
C MET A 157 -41.19 -8.31 3.97
N ALA A 158 -40.70 -9.46 4.46
CA ALA A 158 -41.13 -10.79 4.05
C ALA A 158 -41.83 -11.60 5.16
N ILE A 159 -42.36 -10.94 6.19
CA ILE A 159 -43.20 -11.55 7.23
C ILE A 159 -44.56 -10.85 7.25
#